data_AF-A0A963IN28-F1
#
_entry.id   AF-A0A963IN28-F1
#
_cell.length_a   1.000
_cell.length_b   1.000
_cell.length_c   1.000
_cell.angle_alpha   90.00
_cell.angle_beta   90.00
_cell.angle_gamma   90.00
#
_symmetry.space_group_name_H-M   'P 1'
#
loop_
_entity.id
_entity.type
_entity.pdbx_description
1 polymer ?
#
loop_
_entity_poly.entity_id
_entity_poly.type
_entity_poly.pdbx_seq_one_letter_code
_entity_poly.pdbx_strand_id
1 'polypeptide(L)' 'MQIAFCLYKYFPFGGLQRDFLRIALACQARGHALRVYTLEWRGDVPAGFEVVLVPVRALT' A
#
# COMPACT_ATOMS: atom_id res chain seq x y z
N MET A 1 -3.94 -12.13 11.46
CA MET A 1 -2.49 -11.96 11.20
C MET A 1 -2.25 -10.66 10.45
N GLN A 2 -1.08 -10.04 10.62
CA GLN A 2 -0.70 -8.79 9.94
C GLN A 2 0.06 -9.09 8.64
N ILE A 3 -0.31 -8.43 7.54
CA ILE A 3 0.34 -8.55 6.22
C ILE A 3 0.95 -7.19 5.86
N ALA A 4 2.23 -7.21 5.49
CA ALA A 4 2.95 -6.04 5.02
C ALA A 4 3.06 -6.05 3.49
N PHE A 5 2.63 -4.98 2.84
CA PHE A 5 2.87 -4.73 1.42
C PHE A 5 3.94 -3.65 1.27
N CYS A 6 4.85 -3.83 0.32
CA CYS A 6 5.88 -2.85 -0.03
C CYS A 6 5.77 -2.51 -1.51
N LEU A 7 5.63 -1.22 -1.82
CA LEU A 7 5.66 -0.71 -3.19
C LEU A 7 6.29 0.67 -3.20
N TYR A 8 6.94 1.07 -4.30
CA TYR A 8 7.61 2.37 -4.31
C TYR A 8 6.63 3.55 -4.31
N LYS A 9 5.60 3.50 -5.17
CA LYS A 9 4.64 4.59 -5.33
C LYS A 9 3.24 4.05 -5.55
N TYR A 10 2.28 4.55 -4.78
CA TYR A 10 0.87 4.31 -4.99
C TYR A 10 0.18 5.50 -5.66
N PHE A 11 -0.60 5.23 -6.70
CA PHE A 11 -1.52 6.15 -7.38
C PHE A 11 -2.59 5.34 -8.14
N PRO A 12 -3.82 5.83 -8.33
CA PRO A 12 -4.95 4.99 -8.74
C PRO A 12 -4.96 4.57 -10.22
N PHE A 13 -4.03 5.06 -11.04
CA PHE A 13 -4.10 4.93 -12.50
C PHE A 13 -3.17 3.86 -13.10
N GLY A 14 -2.26 3.27 -12.31
CA GLY A 14 -1.32 2.26 -12.80
C GLY A 14 -1.81 0.82 -12.61
N GLY A 15 -1.35 -0.10 -13.47
CA GLY A 15 -1.74 -1.52 -13.43
C GLY A 15 -1.34 -2.18 -12.10
N LEU A 16 -0.07 -2.06 -11.73
CA LEU A 16 0.46 -2.59 -10.47
C LEU A 16 -0.30 -2.05 -9.26
N GLN A 17 -0.61 -0.75 -9.24
CA GLN A 17 -1.29 -0.10 -8.12
C GLN A 17 -2.73 -0.59 -7.98
N ARG A 18 -3.45 -0.80 -9.09
CA ARG A 18 -4.79 -1.39 -9.08
C ARG A 18 -4.77 -2.83 -8.59
N ASP A 19 -3.80 -3.62 -9.04
CA ASP A 19 -3.69 -5.03 -8.64
C ASP A 19 -3.30 -5.16 -7.17
N PHE A 20 -2.33 -4.35 -6.71
CA PHE A 20 -2.00 -4.22 -5.30
C PHE A 20 -3.26 -3.93 -4.47
N LEU A 21 -4.06 -2.92 -4.85
CA LEU A 21 -5.25 -2.55 -4.09
C LEU A 21 -6.26 -3.69 -4.01
N ARG A 22 -6.51 -4.39 -5.13
CA ARG A 22 -7.41 -5.56 -5.16
C ARG A 22 -6.93 -6.67 -4.24
N ILE A 23 -5.65 -7.01 -4.29
CA ILE A 23 -5.06 -8.05 -3.45
C ILE A 23 -5.14 -7.66 -1.98
N ALA A 24 -4.75 -6.43 -1.65
CA ALA A 24 -4.78 -5.91 -0.28
C ALA A 24 -6.20 -5.93 0.28
N LEU A 25 -7.19 -5.38 -0.42
CA LEU A 25 -8.59 -5.43 0.01
C LEU A 25 -9.11 -6.86 0.19
N ALA A 26 -8.72 -7.78 -0.69
CA ALA A 26 -9.09 -9.19 -0.54
C ALA A 26 -8.45 -9.83 0.71
N CYS A 27 -7.23 -9.45 1.08
CA CYS A 27 -6.62 -9.85 2.35
C CYS A 27 -7.35 -9.23 3.54
N GLN A 28 -7.71 -7.96 3.49
CA GLN A 28 -8.47 -7.29 4.55
C GLN A 28 -9.83 -7.98 4.79
N ALA A 29 -10.55 -8.31 3.72
CA ALA A 29 -11.83 -9.00 3.78
C ALA A 29 -11.75 -10.38 4.45
N ARG A 30 -10.55 -10.99 4.49
CA ARG A 30 -10.29 -12.25 5.21
C ARG A 30 -9.87 -12.05 6.67
N GLY A 31 -9.95 -10.82 7.18
CA GLY A 31 -9.63 -10.49 8.57
C GLY A 31 -8.14 -10.23 8.84
N HIS A 32 -7.34 -9.99 7.79
CA HIS A 32 -5.94 -9.61 7.96
C HIS A 32 -5.79 -8.10 8.22
N ALA A 33 -4.95 -7.74 9.18
CA ALA A 33 -4.53 -6.36 9.38
C ALA A 33 -3.50 -5.99 8.30
N LEU A 34 -3.65 -4.82 7.69
CA LEU A 34 -2.81 -4.40 6.57
C LEU A 34 -1.91 -3.25 6.95
N ARG A 35 -0.62 -3.41 6.64
CA ARG A 35 0.35 -2.33 6.66
C ARG A 35 0.98 -2.17 5.29
N VAL A 36 1.09 -0.93 4.81
CA VAL A 36 1.64 -0.62 3.49
C VAL A 36 2.82 0.32 3.67
N TYR A 37 3.99 -0.11 3.22
CA TYR A 37 5.18 0.71 3.17
C TYR A 37 5.37 1.24 1.74
N THR A 38 5.40 2.56 1.59
CA THR A 38 5.59 3.21 0.30
C THR A 38 6.43 4.47 0.39
N LEU A 39 7.11 4.86 -0.68
CA LEU A 39 7.81 6.15 -0.73
C LEU A 39 6.82 7.29 -0.95
N GLU A 40 5.70 7.01 -1.61
CA GLU A 40 4.72 8.00 -2.01
C GLU A 40 3.31 7.38 -2.09
N TRP A 41 2.30 8.13 -1.64
CA TRP A 41 0.89 7.75 -1.75
C TRP A 41 0.06 8.91 -2.31
N ARG A 42 -0.65 8.67 -3.41
CA ARG A 42 -1.61 9.63 -3.99
C ARG A 42 -3.01 9.01 -4.08
N GLY A 43 -4.01 9.78 -3.64
CA GLY A 43 -5.41 9.36 -3.58
C GLY A 43 -5.82 8.89 -2.19
N ASP A 44 -7.04 8.39 -2.08
CA ASP A 44 -7.61 8.02 -0.79
C ASP A 44 -6.98 6.74 -0.23
N VAL A 45 -6.75 6.73 1.08
CA VAL A 45 -6.32 5.53 1.80
C VAL A 45 -7.57 4.74 2.21
N PRO A 46 -7.72 3.47 1.80
CA PRO A 46 -8.86 2.67 2.25
C PRO A 46 -8.91 2.55 3.77
N ALA A 47 -10.13 2.53 4.32
CA ALA A 47 -10.33 2.38 5.76
C ALA A 47 -9.63 1.10 6.27
N GLY A 48 -8.93 1.23 7.40
CA GLY A 48 -8.21 0.11 8.03
C GLY A 48 -6.87 -0.26 7.38
N PHE A 49 -6.41 0.47 6.36
CA PHE A 49 -5.02 0.39 5.91
C PHE A 49 -4.15 1.26 6.82
N GLU A 50 -3.05 0.69 7.31
CA GLU A 50 -1.99 1.47 7.93
C GLU A 50 -0.92 1.80 6.87
N VAL A 51 -0.87 3.05 6.42
CA VAL A 51 0.12 3.48 5.41
C VAL A 51 1.30 4.15 6.10
N VAL A 52 2.50 3.64 5.83
CA VAL A 52 3.78 4.16 6.33
C VAL A 52 4.58 4.70 5.15
N LEU A 53 4.77 6.02 5.14
CA LEU A 53 5.69 6.67 4.21
C LEU A 53 7.12 6.45 4.70
N VAL A 54 7.91 5.68 3.95
CA VAL A 54 9.29 5.38 4.34
C VAL A 54 10.24 6.47 3.82
N PRO A 55 11.28 6.85 4.59
CA PRO A 55 12.22 7.87 4.16
C PRO A 55 13.03 7.40 2.95
N VAL A 56 13.22 8.28 1.99
CA VAL A 56 14.10 8.04 0.84
C VAL A 56 15.50 8.54 1.17
N ARG A 57 16.49 7.65 1.13
CA ARG A 57 17.91 8.00 1.12
C ARG A 57 18.52 7.41 -0.14
N ALA A 58 18.75 8.26 -1.13
CA ALA A 58 19.34 7.88 -2.40
C ALA A 58 20.49 8.85 -2.74
N LEU A 59 21.53 8.34 -3.39
CA LEU A 59 22.56 9.17 -4.02
C LEU A 59 21.96 9.76 -5.31
N THR A 60 22.23 11.04 -5.56
CA THR A 60 21.80 11.75 -6.78
C THR A 60 22.92 11.77 -7.79
#